data_AF-T0QPI9-F1
#
_entry.id   AF-T0QPI9-F1
#
_cell.length_a   1.000
_cell.length_b   1.000
_cell.length_c   1.000
_cell.angle_alpha   90.00
_cell.angle_beta   90.00
_cell.angle_gamma   90.00
#
_symmetry.space_group_name_H-M   'P 1'
#
loop_
_entity.id
_entity.type
_entity.pdbx_description
1 polymer ?
#
loop_
_entity_poly.entity_id
_entity_poly.type
_entity_poly.pdbx_seq_one_letter_code
_entity_poly.pdbx_strand_id
1 'polypeptide(L)'
;MMDVTTLYFLPMRFAWVAKSMPGPGWMMKLANYVPLKRKNKESIKQMFAACHERLASQWSVIVFPQGTRNRTTFLPFKDGAFEIATTSKARVVPLTIVIPDDLWTWNRRGACKLIVHAPLEASNSTKAEIKDAAFAAVASGMPKLK
;
A
#
# COMPACT_ATOMS: atom_id res chain seq x y z
N MET A 1 -10.58 -3.01 5.79
CA MET A 1 -10.53 -4.47 6.06
C MET A 1 -10.69 -5.21 4.76
N MET A 2 -11.76 -4.95 3.98
CA MET A 2 -11.92 -5.52 2.63
C MET A 2 -10.75 -5.24 1.67
N ASP A 3 -10.13 -4.06 1.78
CA ASP A 3 -8.94 -3.70 0.98
C ASP A 3 -7.80 -4.70 1.20
N VAL A 4 -7.52 -5.00 2.47
CA VAL A 4 -6.43 -5.89 2.89
C VAL A 4 -6.76 -7.33 2.54
N THR A 5 -8.01 -7.78 2.71
CA THR A 5 -8.41 -9.13 2.33
C THR A 5 -8.28 -9.35 0.82
N THR A 6 -8.50 -8.31 0.01
CA THR A 6 -8.35 -8.39 -1.44
C THR A 6 -6.89 -8.61 -1.85
N LEU A 7 -5.92 -8.09 -1.07
CA LEU A 7 -4.50 -8.29 -1.34
C LEU A 7 -4.04 -9.74 -1.17
N TYR A 8 -4.71 -10.54 -0.34
CA TYR A 8 -4.37 -11.95 -0.16
C TYR A 8 -4.71 -12.83 -1.37
N PHE A 9 -5.40 -12.30 -2.39
CA PHE A 9 -5.53 -12.96 -3.69
C PHE A 9 -4.30 -12.80 -4.57
N LEU A 10 -3.31 -11.97 -4.18
CA LEU A 10 -2.04 -11.88 -4.88
C LEU A 10 -1.19 -13.13 -4.57
N PRO A 11 -0.58 -13.77 -5.58
CA PRO A 11 0.22 -14.98 -5.39
C PRO A 11 1.65 -14.64 -4.91
N MET A 12 1.79 -13.75 -3.93
CA MET A 12 3.07 -13.23 -3.46
C MET A 12 3.12 -13.05 -1.96
N ARG A 13 4.30 -13.21 -1.39
CA ARG A 13 4.55 -12.94 0.03
C ARG A 13 4.73 -11.44 0.22
N PHE A 14 3.86 -10.82 1.02
CA PHE A 14 3.96 -9.40 1.31
C PHE A 14 3.82 -9.08 2.79
N ALA A 15 4.51 -8.02 3.19
CA ALA A 15 4.25 -7.27 4.41
C ALA A 15 3.48 -6.01 4.02
N TRP A 16 2.61 -5.48 4.89
CA TRP A 16 1.99 -4.18 4.66
C TRP A 16 2.21 -3.24 5.82
N VAL A 17 2.28 -1.95 5.49
CA VAL A 17 2.51 -0.87 6.45
C VAL A 17 1.15 -0.43 7.01
N ALA A 18 0.96 -0.59 8.31
CA ALA A 18 -0.31 -0.30 8.97
C ALA A 18 -0.12 0.52 10.26
N LYS A 19 -1.17 1.25 10.66
CA LYS A 19 -1.19 1.95 11.95
C LYS A 19 -1.15 0.93 13.08
N SER A 20 -0.26 1.12 14.05
CA SER A 20 -0.27 0.34 15.28
C SER A 20 -1.62 0.52 16.02
N MET A 21 -2.36 -0.57 16.22
CA MET A 21 -3.61 -0.60 17.01
C MET A 21 -3.41 -1.44 18.28
N PRO A 22 -3.98 -1.02 19.44
CA PRO A 22 -3.96 -1.81 20.66
C PRO A 22 -4.83 -3.06 20.51
N GLY A 23 -4.37 -4.21 21.03
CA GLY A 23 -5.06 -5.52 20.95
C GLY A 23 -4.37 -6.53 20.03
N PRO A 24 -4.63 -6.53 18.71
CA PRO A 24 -4.14 -7.54 17.76
C PRO A 24 -2.65 -7.40 17.41
N GLY A 25 -1.85 -6.70 18.22
CA GLY A 25 -0.44 -6.42 17.96
C GLY A 25 0.42 -7.67 17.77
N TRP A 26 0.08 -8.77 18.45
CA TRP A 26 0.76 -10.05 18.32
C TRP A 26 0.43 -10.76 16.99
N MET A 27 -0.83 -10.73 16.53
CA MET A 27 -1.22 -11.24 15.22
C MET A 27 -0.57 -10.43 14.09
N MET A 28 -0.45 -9.11 14.26
CA MET A 28 0.27 -8.26 13.29
C MET A 28 1.77 -8.58 13.24
N LYS A 29 2.40 -8.89 14.38
CA LYS A 29 3.79 -9.39 14.41
C LYS A 29 3.93 -10.75 13.72
N LEU A 30 3.03 -11.69 13.99
CA LEU A 30 3.00 -13.02 13.34
C LEU A 30 2.80 -12.93 11.83
N ALA A 31 2.01 -11.96 11.37
CA ALA A 31 1.78 -11.72 9.96
C ALA A 31 2.85 -10.80 9.30
N ASN A 32 3.97 -10.54 9.98
CA ASN A 32 5.11 -9.74 9.49
C ASN A 32 4.74 -8.29 9.09
N TYR A 33 3.81 -7.66 9.79
CA TYR A 33 3.42 -6.27 9.52
C TYR A 33 4.53 -5.30 9.92
N VAL A 34 4.58 -4.17 9.21
CA VAL A 34 5.44 -3.03 9.57
C VAL A 34 4.60 -2.00 10.34
N PRO A 35 4.74 -1.88 11.67
CA PRO A 35 3.95 -0.95 12.46
C PRO A 35 4.41 0.49 12.24
N LEU A 36 3.44 1.40 12.06
CA LEU A 36 3.69 2.83 11.94
C LEU A 36 2.91 3.62 13.00
N LYS A 37 3.61 4.35 13.86
CA LYS A 37 3.03 5.42 14.67
C LYS A 37 3.28 6.77 13.99
N ARG A 38 2.21 7.38 13.48
CA ARG A 38 2.27 8.69 12.82
C ARG A 38 2.75 9.77 13.79
N LYS A 39 3.44 10.78 13.27
CA LYS A 39 4.00 11.93 14.02
C LYS A 39 5.15 11.59 14.98
N ASN A 40 5.59 10.34 15.07
CA ASN A 40 6.80 9.96 15.80
C ASN A 40 7.94 9.69 14.80
N LYS A 41 8.95 10.56 14.78
CA LYS A 41 10.10 10.46 13.86
C LYS A 41 10.87 9.14 14.03
N GLU A 42 11.00 8.66 15.26
CA GLU A 42 11.69 7.41 15.56
C GLU A 42 10.90 6.21 15.03
N SER A 43 9.58 6.20 15.20
CA SER A 43 8.72 5.16 14.63
C SER A 43 8.76 5.14 13.10
N ILE A 44 8.91 6.29 12.46
CA ILE A 44 9.09 6.36 11.00
C ILE A 44 10.42 5.72 10.62
N LYS A 45 11.53 6.06 11.28
CA LYS A 45 12.84 5.43 11.01
C LYS A 45 12.79 3.90 11.18
N GLN A 46 12.16 3.42 12.25
CA GLN A 46 11.97 1.98 12.48
C GLN A 46 11.14 1.32 11.38
N MET A 47 10.08 1.98 10.91
CA MET A 47 9.28 1.51 9.78
C MET A 47 10.12 1.40 8.50
N PHE A 48 10.95 2.40 8.19
CA PHE A 48 11.86 2.35 7.04
C PHE A 48 12.84 1.17 7.16
N ALA A 49 13.50 1.02 8.30
CA ALA A 49 14.44 -0.08 8.54
C ALA A 49 13.77 -1.45 8.36
N ALA A 50 12.58 -1.63 8.93
CA ALA A 50 11.80 -2.86 8.77
C ALA A 50 11.41 -3.11 7.30
N CYS A 51 10.98 -2.09 6.56
CA CYS A 51 10.70 -2.23 5.13
C CYS A 51 11.94 -2.68 4.35
N HIS A 52 13.11 -2.11 4.62
CA HIS A 52 14.37 -2.52 3.99
C HIS A 52 14.72 -3.97 4.29
N GLU A 53 14.59 -4.41 5.54
CA GLU A 53 14.83 -5.79 5.95
C GLU A 53 13.89 -6.77 5.22
N ARG A 54 12.61 -6.40 5.06
CA ARG A 54 11.63 -7.22 4.32
C ARG A 54 11.99 -7.35 2.85
N LEU A 55 12.33 -6.24 2.21
CA LEU A 55 12.74 -6.23 0.81
C LEU A 55 14.01 -7.07 0.60
N ALA A 56 14.99 -6.97 1.51
CA ALA A 56 16.20 -7.80 1.48
C ALA A 56 15.91 -9.30 1.67
N SER A 57 14.86 -9.63 2.43
CA SER A 57 14.41 -11.01 2.66
C SER A 57 13.52 -11.58 1.53
N GLN A 58 13.47 -10.91 0.36
CA GLN A 58 12.61 -11.27 -0.78
C GLN A 58 11.10 -11.18 -0.50
N TRP A 59 10.68 -10.37 0.48
CA TRP A 59 9.27 -10.04 0.69
C TRP A 59 8.91 -8.77 -0.08
N SER A 60 7.68 -8.72 -0.58
CA SER A 60 7.11 -7.48 -1.09
C SER A 60 6.59 -6.61 0.05
N VAL A 61 6.61 -5.29 -0.12
CA VAL A 61 6.05 -4.35 0.86
C VAL A 61 4.90 -3.59 0.21
N ILE A 62 3.71 -3.71 0.78
CA ILE A 62 2.52 -2.99 0.33
C ILE A 62 2.32 -1.75 1.20
N VAL A 63 2.21 -0.60 0.55
CA VAL A 63 1.98 0.69 1.20
C VAL A 63 0.75 1.33 0.58
N PHE A 64 -0.10 1.92 1.42
CA PHE A 64 -1.21 2.76 0.97
C PHE A 64 -0.77 4.22 0.97
N PRO A 65 -0.37 4.80 -0.18
CA PRO A 65 0.29 6.11 -0.23
C PRO A 65 -0.63 7.27 0.18
N GLN A 66 -1.94 7.12 0.04
CA GLN A 66 -2.92 8.11 0.54
C GLN A 66 -2.90 8.22 2.07
N GLY A 67 -2.59 7.12 2.77
CA GLY A 67 -2.54 7.05 4.23
C GLY A 67 -3.91 7.13 4.94
N THR A 68 -5.01 7.44 4.27
CA THR A 68 -6.35 7.38 4.84
C THR A 68 -7.31 6.91 3.76
N ARG A 69 -8.32 6.14 4.17
CA ARG A 69 -9.40 5.75 3.27
C ARG A 69 -10.30 6.96 3.08
N ASN A 70 -10.51 7.37 1.83
CA ASN A 70 -11.49 8.36 1.43
C ASN A 70 -12.40 7.73 0.37
N ARG A 71 -13.72 7.82 0.56
CA ARG A 71 -14.72 7.21 -0.32
C ARG A 71 -15.12 8.14 -1.46
N THR A 72 -14.93 9.44 -1.28
CA THR A 72 -15.46 10.47 -2.18
C THR A 72 -14.38 11.03 -3.09
N THR A 73 -13.15 11.13 -2.59
CA THR A 73 -12.07 11.81 -3.31
C THR A 73 -10.81 10.97 -3.35
N PHE A 74 -10.20 10.88 -4.53
CA PHE A 74 -8.89 10.29 -4.70
C PHE A 74 -7.82 11.24 -4.14
N LEU A 75 -7.23 10.86 -3.00
CA LEU A 75 -6.28 11.70 -2.29
C LEU A 75 -4.89 11.67 -2.94
N PRO A 76 -4.11 12.77 -2.82
CA PRO A 76 -2.73 12.80 -3.28
C PRO A 76 -1.87 11.79 -2.52
N PHE A 77 -0.85 11.27 -3.21
CA PHE A 77 0.08 10.30 -2.66
C PHE A 77 1.14 10.96 -1.79
N LYS A 78 1.45 10.32 -0.65
CA LYS A 78 2.56 10.70 0.22
C LYS A 78 3.87 10.10 -0.28
N ASP A 79 4.96 10.81 -0.01
CA ASP A 79 6.30 10.46 -0.50
C ASP A 79 6.90 9.20 0.13
N GLY A 80 6.49 8.80 1.34
CA GLY A 80 7.21 7.77 2.10
C GLY A 80 7.32 6.41 1.41
N ALA A 81 6.32 6.00 0.63
CA ALA A 81 6.38 4.75 -0.15
C ALA A 81 7.45 4.82 -1.24
N PHE A 82 7.53 5.95 -1.92
CA PHE A 82 8.46 6.19 -3.03
C PHE A 82 9.87 6.39 -2.53
N GLU A 83 10.04 7.00 -1.35
CA GLU A 83 11.33 7.10 -0.68
C GLU A 83 11.91 5.71 -0.40
N ILE A 84 11.12 4.79 0.20
CA ILE A 84 11.54 3.39 0.42
C ILE A 84 11.94 2.73 -0.90
N ALA A 85 11.13 2.90 -1.96
CA ALA A 85 11.41 2.28 -3.25
C ALA A 85 12.72 2.78 -3.85
N THR A 86 12.97 4.09 -3.83
CA THR A 86 14.22 4.68 -4.35
C THR A 86 15.44 4.28 -3.54
N THR A 87 15.37 4.26 -2.21
CA THR A 87 16.52 3.91 -1.36
C THR A 87 16.85 2.43 -1.42
N SER A 88 15.84 1.57 -1.60
CA SER A 88 16.01 0.12 -1.76
C SER A 88 16.26 -0.31 -3.21
N LYS A 89 16.17 0.62 -4.18
CA LYS A 89 16.16 0.33 -5.61
C LYS A 89 15.12 -0.74 -5.99
N ALA A 90 14.02 -0.80 -5.25
CA ALA A 90 12.96 -1.77 -5.47
C ALA A 90 11.97 -1.28 -6.53
N ARG A 91 11.44 -2.21 -7.33
CA ARG A 91 10.38 -1.93 -8.30
C ARG A 91 9.08 -1.56 -7.58
N VAL A 92 8.37 -0.56 -8.12
CA VAL A 92 7.06 -0.14 -7.62
C VAL A 92 5.99 -0.71 -8.53
N VAL A 93 5.08 -1.50 -8.00
CA VAL A 93 3.93 -2.03 -8.76
C VAL A 93 2.67 -1.30 -8.29
N PRO A 94 2.08 -0.42 -9.12
CA PRO A 94 0.84 0.24 -8.76
C PRO A 94 -0.31 -0.77 -8.71
N LEU A 95 -1.18 -0.64 -7.70
CA LEU A 95 -2.37 -1.48 -7.52
C LEU A 95 -3.61 -0.60 -7.41
N THR A 96 -4.66 -0.89 -8.18
CA THR A 96 -5.98 -0.28 -7.98
C THR A 96 -6.93 -1.30 -7.38
N ILE A 97 -7.59 -0.92 -6.28
CA ILE A 97 -8.61 -1.73 -5.62
C ILE A 97 -9.94 -0.99 -5.77
N VAL A 98 -10.91 -1.64 -6.40
CA VAL A 98 -12.28 -1.12 -6.56
C VAL A 98 -13.21 -1.96 -5.70
N ILE A 99 -13.84 -1.31 -4.73
CA ILE A 99 -14.79 -1.92 -3.80
C ILE A 99 -16.13 -1.20 -3.96
N PRO A 100 -17.23 -1.92 -4.23
CA PRO A 100 -18.56 -1.32 -4.27
C PRO A 100 -18.93 -0.63 -2.95
N ASP A 101 -19.59 0.52 -3.05
CA ASP A 101 -19.93 1.37 -1.90
C ASP A 101 -20.85 0.71 -0.87
N ASP A 102 -21.67 -0.22 -1.32
CA ASP A 102 -22.64 -0.96 -0.52
C ASP A 102 -22.05 -2.20 0.17
N LEU A 103 -20.88 -2.68 -0.31
CA LEU A 103 -20.22 -3.85 0.24
C LEU A 103 -19.63 -3.62 1.65
N TRP A 104 -19.50 -2.36 2.06
CA TRP A 104 -19.01 -1.98 3.39
C TRP A 104 -19.93 -2.40 4.54
N THR A 105 -21.19 -2.72 4.24
CA THR A 105 -22.18 -3.12 5.24
C THR A 105 -22.13 -4.60 5.60
N TRP A 106 -21.32 -5.42 4.92
CA TRP A 106 -21.23 -6.88 5.09
C TRP A 106 -22.54 -7.66 4.89
N ASN A 107 -23.61 -6.98 4.44
CA ASN A 107 -24.96 -7.54 4.35
C ASN A 107 -25.26 -8.26 3.02
N ARG A 108 -24.29 -8.29 2.10
CA ARG A 108 -24.44 -8.97 0.80
C ARG A 108 -23.11 -9.48 0.28
N ARG A 109 -23.18 -10.46 -0.61
CA ARG A 109 -22.06 -10.84 -1.47
C ARG A 109 -21.86 -9.77 -2.55
N GLY A 110 -20.62 -9.58 -2.97
CA GLY A 110 -20.25 -8.69 -4.06
C GLY A 110 -18.79 -8.89 -4.45
N ALA A 111 -18.45 -8.42 -5.65
CA ALA A 111 -17.12 -8.59 -6.20
C ALA A 111 -16.27 -7.33 -5.98
N CYS A 112 -15.08 -7.52 -5.41
CA CYS A 112 -14.03 -6.52 -5.43
C CYS A 112 -13.19 -6.73 -6.71
N LYS A 113 -12.72 -5.64 -7.32
CA LYS A 113 -11.80 -5.72 -8.46
C LYS A 113 -10.40 -5.28 -8.00
N LEU A 114 -9.41 -6.12 -8.25
CA LEU A 114 -8.00 -5.81 -8.07
C LEU A 114 -7.35 -5.69 -9.46
N ILE A 115 -6.73 -4.54 -9.73
CA ILE A 115 -6.02 -4.29 -10.98
C ILE A 115 -4.55 -4.13 -10.64
N VAL A 116 -3.71 -4.98 -11.23
CA VAL A 116 -2.26 -4.92 -11.12
C VAL A 116 -1.73 -4.21 -12.35
N HIS A 117 -1.03 -3.09 -12.15
CA HIS A 117 -0.45 -2.30 -13.24
C HIS A 117 0.97 -2.75 -13.58
N ALA A 118 1.51 -2.22 -14.68
CA ALA A 118 2.89 -2.47 -15.08
C ALA A 118 3.88 -2.00 -13.98
N PRO A 119 4.97 -2.74 -13.75
CA PRO A 119 5.99 -2.35 -12.78
C PRO A 119 6.71 -1.08 -13.24
N LEU A 120 7.02 -0.21 -12.27
CA LEU A 120 7.82 0.99 -12.44
C LEU A 120 9.21 0.76 -11.83
N GLU A 121 10.26 0.94 -12.62
CA GLU A 121 11.64 0.76 -12.18
C GLU A 121 12.11 1.99 -11.39
N ALA A 122 12.49 1.79 -10.12
CA ALA A 122 12.95 2.89 -9.28
C ALA A 122 14.42 3.30 -9.50
N SER A 123 15.19 2.51 -10.25
CA SER A 123 16.63 2.73 -10.44
C SER A 123 16.97 3.88 -11.38
N ASN A 124 16.07 4.20 -12.32
CA ASN A 124 16.35 5.12 -13.44
C ASN A 124 15.49 6.39 -13.41
N SER A 125 14.64 6.55 -12.40
CA SER A 125 13.66 7.64 -12.33
C SER A 125 13.72 8.35 -10.99
N THR A 126 13.35 9.64 -10.98
CA THR A 126 13.30 10.41 -9.74
C THR A 126 12.11 9.99 -8.87
N LYS A 127 12.20 10.22 -7.55
CA LYS A 127 11.09 9.95 -6.61
C LYS A 127 9.77 10.59 -7.06
N ALA A 128 9.84 11.81 -7.61
CA ALA A 128 8.67 12.54 -8.09
C ALA A 128 8.05 11.88 -9.33
N GLU A 129 8.87 11.51 -10.31
CA GLU A 129 8.41 10.81 -11.52
C GLU A 129 7.72 9.49 -11.19
N ILE A 130 8.32 8.68 -10.30
CA ILE A 130 7.73 7.39 -9.91
C ILE A 130 6.40 7.62 -9.18
N LYS A 131 6.33 8.65 -8.34
CA LYS A 131 5.09 9.02 -7.65
C LYS A 131 3.99 9.40 -8.63
N ASP A 132 4.30 10.26 -9.59
CA ASP A 132 3.32 10.77 -10.55
C ASP A 132 2.88 9.67 -11.53
N ALA A 133 3.81 8.84 -11.99
CA ALA A 133 3.51 7.67 -12.82
C ALA A 133 2.64 6.65 -12.07
N ALA A 134 2.96 6.36 -10.79
CA ALA A 134 2.14 5.48 -9.97
C ALA A 134 0.75 6.07 -9.71
N PHE A 135 0.65 7.37 -9.48
CA PHE A 135 -0.63 8.05 -9.31
C PHE A 135 -1.48 7.97 -10.59
N ALA A 136 -0.91 8.26 -11.75
CA ALA A 136 -1.58 8.16 -13.03
C ALA A 136 -2.04 6.73 -13.35
N ALA A 137 -1.20 5.73 -13.08
CA ALA A 137 -1.55 4.32 -13.23
C ALA A 137 -2.73 3.94 -12.32
N VAL A 138 -2.67 4.29 -11.03
CA VAL A 138 -3.78 3.96 -10.12
C VAL A 138 -5.07 4.66 -10.53
N ALA A 139 -4.98 5.94 -10.93
CA ALA A 139 -6.12 6.74 -11.37
C ALA A 139 -6.77 6.17 -12.65
N SER A 140 -5.99 5.63 -13.59
CA SER A 140 -6.54 5.03 -14.82
C SER A 140 -7.40 3.78 -14.55
N GLY A 141 -7.10 3.06 -13.47
CA GLY A 141 -7.86 1.89 -13.05
C GLY A 141 -9.11 2.21 -12.22
N MET A 142 -9.28 3.46 -11.77
CA MET A 142 -10.42 3.85 -10.94
C MET A 142 -11.68 4.02 -11.81
N PRO A 143 -12.86 3.57 -11.37
CA PRO A 143 -14.10 3.89 -12.05
C PRO A 143 -14.29 5.42 -12.05
N LYS A 144 -14.88 5.97 -13.12
CA LYS A 144 -15.25 7.39 -13.18
C LYS A 144 -16.14 7.69 -11.97
N LEU A 145 -15.66 8.56 -11.08
CA LEU A 145 -16.45 9.06 -9.95
C LEU A 145 -17.68 9.75 -10.55
N LYS A 146 -18.88 9.34 -10.11
CA LYS A 146 -20.14 9.96 -10.51
C LYS A 146 -20.25 11.36 -9.94
#